data_AF-A0A5Q0L5M5-F1
#
_entry.id   AF-A0A5Q0L5M5-F1
#
_cell.length_a   1.000
_cell.length_b   1.000
_cell.length_c   1.000
_cell.angle_alpha   90.00
_cell.angle_beta   90.00
_cell.angle_gamma   90.00
#
_symmetry.space_group_name_H-M   'P 1'
#
loop_
_entity.id
_entity.type
_entity.pdbx_description
1 polymer ?
#
loop_
_entity_poly.entity_id
_entity_poly.type
_entity_poly.pdbx_seq_one_letter_code
_entity_poly.pdbx_strand_id
1 'polypeptide(L)'
;MTSSPEAEASGRSAANSVRRALKRAVNETSRDVGGATVLLSARGTDLADLRQHRWTGQGHSPGGRPPAGRDDVLPQGLHATDVPPTTAPSEQPLPGTPPLDVSGQVVAVLGGTGPQGRGLAYRLALAGQQVTIGSRTTERAEAAAAELGLGITGFDNARAARGADIAIVTVPWEGHAATLAALRGELAGKLVIDSVNPLGFDAKGAYGIRPQEGSAAEQAAALLPDSRVTAAFHHLSAVLLTDPAIETIDTDVLVLGDTRSDTDIVRALTARIPGLRGVYAGRLRNAHQVEALVANLISVNRRYKAHAGLRITDI
;
A
#
# COMPACT_ATOMS: atom_id res chain seq x y z
N MET A 1 -46.10 10.06 -1.53
CA MET A 1 -45.36 10.03 -0.25
C MET A 1 -44.16 10.96 -0.39
N THR A 2 -44.34 12.23 -0.03
CA THR A 2 -43.30 13.26 -0.13
C THR A 2 -42.60 13.36 1.22
N SER A 3 -41.30 13.09 1.27
CA SER A 3 -40.47 13.27 2.46
C SER A 3 -40.50 14.74 2.91
N SER A 4 -40.81 14.96 4.18
CA SER A 4 -40.99 16.29 4.77
C SER A 4 -39.65 17.05 4.82
N PRO A 5 -39.62 18.37 4.53
CA PRO A 5 -38.40 19.19 4.49
C PRO A 5 -37.57 19.20 5.80
N GLU A 6 -38.18 18.82 6.92
CA GLU A 6 -37.50 18.68 8.22
C GLU A 6 -36.51 17.50 8.28
N ALA A 7 -36.79 16.41 7.54
CA ALA A 7 -35.89 15.24 7.49
C ALA A 7 -34.63 15.53 6.66
N GLU A 8 -34.74 16.31 5.58
CA GLU A 8 -33.59 16.77 4.80
C GLU A 8 -32.73 17.79 5.57
N ALA A 9 -33.35 18.68 6.34
CA ALA A 9 -32.63 19.64 7.16
C ALA A 9 -31.83 18.96 8.29
N SER A 10 -32.41 17.92 8.92
CA SER A 10 -31.75 17.12 9.95
C SER A 10 -30.56 16.32 9.39
N GLY A 11 -30.72 15.68 8.22
CA GLY A 11 -29.63 14.96 7.54
C GLY A 11 -28.46 15.85 7.11
N ARG A 12 -28.76 17.06 6.63
CA ARG A 12 -27.73 18.07 6.27
C ARG A 12 -27.00 18.62 7.51
N SER A 13 -27.68 18.70 8.65
CA SER A 13 -27.08 19.11 9.93
C SER A 13 -26.09 18.05 10.46
N ALA A 14 -26.48 16.77 10.41
CA ALA A 14 -25.62 15.65 10.82
C ALA A 14 -24.38 15.53 9.92
N ALA A 15 -24.53 15.62 8.59
CA ALA A 15 -23.42 15.58 7.64
C ALA A 15 -22.43 16.75 7.84
N ASN A 16 -22.95 17.94 8.17
CA ASN A 16 -22.11 19.11 8.49
C ASN A 16 -21.37 18.95 9.83
N SER A 17 -21.94 18.24 10.80
CA SER A 17 -21.29 17.93 12.07
C SER A 17 -20.11 16.97 11.87
N VAL A 18 -20.31 15.89 11.11
CA VAL A 18 -19.27 14.91 10.74
C VAL A 18 -18.14 15.58 9.96
N ARG A 19 -18.47 16.47 9.01
CA ARG A 19 -17.46 17.22 8.24
C ARG A 19 -16.64 18.18 9.10
N ARG A 20 -17.23 18.75 10.16
CA ARG A 20 -16.50 19.60 11.13
C ARG A 20 -15.61 18.76 12.05
N ALA A 21 -16.06 17.58 12.46
CA ALA A 21 -15.27 16.65 13.27
C ALA A 21 -14.03 16.15 12.49
N LEU A 22 -14.20 15.76 11.22
CA LEU A 22 -13.10 15.38 10.32
C LEU A 22 -12.10 16.51 10.10
N LYS A 23 -12.57 17.75 9.90
CA LYS A 23 -11.68 18.92 9.78
C LYS A 23 -10.91 19.21 11.07
N ARG A 24 -11.50 18.98 12.24
CA ARG A 24 -10.79 19.13 13.53
C ARG A 24 -9.74 18.05 13.71
N ALA A 25 -10.07 16.80 13.42
CA ALA A 25 -9.12 15.67 13.51
C ALA A 25 -7.91 15.85 12.57
N VAL A 26 -8.13 16.34 11.34
CA VAL A 26 -7.06 16.66 10.39
C VAL A 26 -6.17 17.80 10.92
N ASN A 27 -6.77 18.86 11.48
CA ASN A 27 -6.01 19.98 12.05
C ASN A 27 -5.27 19.65 13.36
N GLU A 28 -5.81 18.78 14.21
CA GLU A 28 -5.15 18.33 15.45
C GLU A 28 -3.97 17.40 15.14
N THR A 29 -4.11 16.52 14.14
CA THR A 29 -3.00 15.69 13.63
C THR A 29 -1.89 16.55 13.00
N SER A 30 -2.22 17.73 12.48
CA SER A 30 -1.26 18.67 11.88
C SER A 30 -0.42 19.45 12.89
N ARG A 31 -0.76 19.41 14.18
CA ARG A 31 0.01 20.07 15.26
C ARG A 31 1.06 19.15 15.89
N ASP A 32 0.87 17.83 15.83
CA ASP A 32 1.79 16.84 16.39
C ASP A 32 2.84 16.31 15.39
N VAL A 33 2.70 16.65 14.10
CA VAL A 33 3.69 16.34 13.07
C VAL A 33 4.25 17.66 12.58
N GLY A 34 5.53 17.92 12.87
CA GLY A 34 6.21 19.15 12.52
C GLY A 34 5.99 19.58 11.08
N GLY A 35 5.25 20.68 10.92
CA GLY A 35 5.39 21.68 9.88
C GLY A 35 5.40 21.23 8.41
N ALA A 36 4.22 21.14 7.80
CA ALA A 36 3.87 21.88 6.58
C ALA A 36 2.52 21.39 6.04
N THR A 37 1.47 22.22 6.09
CA THR A 37 0.38 22.11 5.11
C THR A 37 -0.20 23.49 4.79
N VAL A 38 -0.04 23.81 3.50
CA VAL A 38 -0.62 24.93 2.76
C VAL A 38 -2.11 24.64 2.54
N LEU A 39 -2.98 25.56 2.97
CA LEU A 39 -4.41 25.58 2.64
C LEU A 39 -4.60 25.83 1.14
N LEU A 40 -5.35 24.96 0.45
CA LEU A 40 -5.91 25.26 -0.87
C LEU A 40 -7.44 25.26 -0.79
N SER A 41 -8.02 26.43 -1.03
CA SER A 41 -9.43 26.61 -1.39
C SER A 41 -9.60 26.34 -2.89
N ALA A 42 -10.60 25.53 -3.23
CA ALA A 42 -10.98 25.30 -4.62
C ALA A 42 -11.98 26.38 -5.07
N ARG A 43 -11.64 27.12 -6.12
CA ARG A 43 -12.61 27.70 -7.06
C ARG A 43 -12.27 27.15 -8.44
N GLY A 44 -13.32 26.69 -9.11
CA GLY A 44 -13.24 25.94 -10.35
C GLY A 44 -12.74 26.74 -11.53
N THR A 45 -12.18 26.00 -12.49
CA THR A 45 -12.19 26.38 -13.90
C THR A 45 -12.11 25.11 -14.74
N ASP A 46 -12.83 25.21 -15.86
CA ASP A 46 -13.24 24.20 -16.82
C ASP A 46 -12.05 23.54 -17.54
N LEU A 47 -12.15 22.23 -17.79
CA LEU A 47 -11.13 21.41 -18.47
C LEU A 47 -11.62 21.04 -19.87
N ALA A 48 -11.47 21.97 -20.81
CA ALA A 48 -11.63 21.71 -22.24
C ALA A 48 -10.62 22.54 -23.02
N ASP A 49 -9.34 22.19 -22.89
CA ASP A 49 -8.34 22.35 -23.97
C ASP A 49 -7.00 21.86 -23.45
N LEU A 50 -6.50 20.78 -24.03
CA LEU A 50 -5.08 20.40 -24.13
C LEU A 50 -4.99 19.03 -24.82
N ARG A 51 -5.46 18.99 -26.08
CA ARG A 51 -4.99 18.00 -27.05
C ARG A 51 -4.31 18.77 -28.15
N GLN A 52 -2.99 18.60 -28.25
CA GLN A 52 -2.14 18.69 -29.44
C GLN A 52 -0.80 19.30 -29.06
N HIS A 53 0.19 18.47 -28.72
CA HIS A 53 1.56 18.71 -29.17
C HIS A 53 2.20 17.35 -29.46
N ARG A 54 2.37 17.11 -30.76
CA ARG A 54 3.02 15.95 -31.37
C ARG A 54 4.53 16.26 -31.38
N TRP A 55 5.33 15.48 -30.68
CA TRP A 55 6.78 15.60 -30.69
C TRP A 55 7.33 15.22 -32.08
N THR A 56 8.10 16.13 -32.69
CA THR A 56 8.79 15.91 -33.97
C THR A 56 10.30 15.94 -33.72
N GLY A 57 10.90 14.76 -33.54
CA GLY A 57 12.36 14.63 -33.45
C GLY A 57 12.98 14.54 -34.83
N GLN A 58 13.73 15.57 -35.25
CA GLN A 58 14.67 15.47 -36.38
C GLN A 58 16.05 15.05 -35.85
N GLY A 59 16.59 14.00 -36.47
CA GLY A 59 17.90 13.44 -36.16
C GLY A 59 19.07 14.25 -36.71
N HIS A 60 20.24 14.02 -36.12
CA HIS A 60 21.54 14.39 -36.68
C HIS A 60 22.57 13.29 -36.32
N SER A 61 23.36 12.89 -37.31
CA SER A 61 24.62 12.13 -37.20
C SER A 61 25.32 12.19 -38.58
N PRO A 62 26.63 11.91 -38.72
CA PRO A 62 27.71 11.79 -37.72
C PRO A 62 29.02 12.50 -38.15
N GLY A 63 30.03 12.57 -37.27
CA GLY A 63 31.39 12.92 -37.69
C GLY A 63 32.44 12.82 -36.58
N GLY A 64 33.45 11.97 -36.78
CA GLY A 64 34.73 12.03 -36.05
C GLY A 64 35.13 10.72 -35.35
N ARG A 65 36.11 10.01 -35.93
CA ARG A 65 36.82 8.87 -35.32
C ARG A 65 38.21 9.34 -34.88
N PRO A 66 38.68 9.05 -33.66
CA PRO A 66 40.10 9.08 -33.32
C PRO A 66 40.65 7.68 -32.97
N PRO A 67 41.99 7.53 -32.84
CA PRO A 67 42.71 6.34 -33.30
C PRO A 67 42.93 5.26 -32.23
N ALA A 68 43.37 4.10 -32.73
CA ALA A 68 43.65 2.87 -32.00
C ALA A 68 44.85 2.98 -31.05
N GLY A 69 44.74 2.34 -29.88
CA GLY A 69 45.90 2.01 -29.05
C GLY A 69 45.58 1.50 -27.64
N ARG A 70 45.94 0.23 -27.42
CA ARG A 70 46.20 -0.51 -26.17
C ARG A 70 45.04 -1.29 -25.55
N ASP A 71 45.23 -2.60 -25.62
CA ASP A 71 44.42 -3.68 -25.07
C ASP A 71 44.52 -3.70 -23.55
N ASP A 72 43.46 -3.26 -22.87
CA ASP A 72 43.18 -3.64 -21.49
C ASP A 72 41.98 -4.60 -21.51
N VAL A 73 42.26 -5.89 -21.33
CA VAL A 73 41.28 -6.97 -21.29
C VAL A 73 40.47 -6.84 -19.98
N LEU A 74 39.29 -6.21 -20.07
CA LEU A 74 38.25 -6.37 -19.06
C LEU A 74 37.61 -7.77 -19.23
N PRO A 75 37.36 -8.51 -18.14
CA PRO A 75 36.67 -9.80 -18.25
C PRO A 75 35.27 -9.55 -18.83
N GLN A 76 34.99 -10.21 -19.95
CA GLN A 76 33.71 -10.12 -20.64
C GLN A 76 32.58 -10.49 -19.67
N GLY A 77 31.66 -9.54 -19.48
CA GLY A 77 30.47 -9.72 -18.69
C GLY A 77 29.58 -10.80 -19.31
N LEU A 78 28.97 -11.60 -18.44
CA LEU A 78 27.87 -12.51 -18.77
C LEU A 78 26.83 -11.76 -19.60
N HIS A 79 26.60 -12.21 -20.82
CA HIS A 79 25.54 -11.67 -21.66
C HIS A 79 24.19 -12.10 -21.08
N ALA A 80 23.16 -11.26 -21.20
CA ALA A 80 21.79 -11.54 -20.73
C ALA A 80 21.15 -12.79 -21.39
N THR A 81 21.84 -13.43 -22.33
CA THR A 81 21.46 -14.67 -23.01
C THR A 81 21.97 -15.94 -22.32
N ASP A 82 22.84 -15.83 -21.30
CA ASP A 82 23.47 -16.98 -20.64
C ASP A 82 22.70 -17.48 -19.40
N VAL A 83 21.52 -16.90 -19.12
CA VAL A 83 20.60 -17.43 -18.11
C VAL A 83 19.73 -18.48 -18.80
N PRO A 84 19.90 -19.79 -18.53
CA PRO A 84 18.99 -20.79 -19.07
C PRO A 84 17.56 -20.46 -18.59
N PRO A 85 16.53 -20.64 -19.43
CA PRO A 85 15.16 -20.46 -18.97
C PRO A 85 14.93 -21.42 -17.81
N THR A 86 14.75 -20.88 -16.61
CA THR A 86 14.16 -21.63 -15.50
C THR A 86 12.74 -21.95 -15.93
N THR A 87 12.55 -23.12 -16.54
CA THR A 87 11.25 -23.75 -16.68
C THR A 87 10.86 -24.28 -15.30
N ALA A 88 10.54 -23.37 -14.38
CA ALA A 88 9.64 -23.73 -13.30
C ALA A 88 8.32 -24.11 -13.98
N PRO A 89 7.72 -25.27 -13.67
CA PRO A 89 6.43 -25.62 -14.24
C PRO A 89 5.46 -24.47 -13.98
N SER A 90 4.82 -23.98 -15.04
CA SER A 90 3.76 -22.99 -14.94
C SER A 90 2.56 -23.65 -14.27
N GLU A 91 2.56 -23.70 -12.94
CA GLU A 91 1.39 -24.05 -12.15
C GLU A 91 0.44 -22.85 -12.13
N GLN A 92 -0.01 -22.42 -13.31
CA GLN A 92 -1.26 -21.67 -13.35
C GLN A 92 -2.33 -22.55 -12.72
N PRO A 93 -3.11 -22.04 -11.74
CA PRO A 93 -4.20 -22.81 -11.18
C PRO A 93 -5.05 -23.37 -12.32
N LEU A 94 -5.35 -24.67 -12.26
CA LEU A 94 -6.18 -25.31 -13.28
C LEU A 94 -7.50 -24.53 -13.43
N PRO A 95 -8.01 -24.35 -14.66
CA PRO A 95 -9.28 -23.68 -14.89
C PRO A 95 -10.37 -24.31 -14.01
N GLY A 96 -11.02 -23.51 -13.16
CA GLY A 96 -12.07 -23.97 -12.24
C GLY A 96 -11.62 -24.29 -10.81
N THR A 97 -10.36 -24.09 -10.45
CA THR A 97 -9.95 -24.13 -9.03
C THR A 97 -10.63 -22.97 -8.29
N PRO A 98 -11.45 -23.21 -7.26
CA PRO A 98 -12.07 -22.14 -6.50
C PRO A 98 -10.98 -21.24 -5.90
N PRO A 99 -11.21 -19.92 -5.78
CA PRO A 99 -10.28 -19.03 -5.11
C PRO A 99 -9.95 -19.58 -3.72
N LEU A 100 -8.68 -19.47 -3.32
CA LEU A 100 -8.25 -19.86 -1.99
C LEU A 100 -9.14 -19.15 -0.95
N ASP A 101 -9.83 -19.93 -0.12
CA ASP A 101 -10.69 -19.37 0.92
C ASP A 101 -9.85 -18.90 2.10
N VAL A 102 -9.91 -17.60 2.38
CA VAL A 102 -9.26 -16.95 3.51
C VAL A 102 -10.26 -16.36 4.51
N SER A 103 -11.56 -16.63 4.34
CA SER A 103 -12.63 -16.07 5.17
C SER A 103 -12.50 -16.40 6.66
N GLY A 104 -11.91 -17.56 6.99
CA GLY A 104 -11.68 -17.99 8.36
C GLY A 104 -10.49 -17.34 9.06
N GLN A 105 -9.61 -16.65 8.34
CA GLN A 105 -8.38 -16.08 8.91
C GLN A 105 -8.68 -14.84 9.77
N VAL A 106 -8.00 -14.67 10.89
CA VAL A 106 -8.05 -13.42 11.66
C VAL A 106 -6.93 -12.49 11.21
N VAL A 107 -7.27 -11.24 10.89
CA VAL A 107 -6.31 -10.24 10.41
C VAL A 107 -6.05 -9.18 11.49
N ALA A 108 -4.81 -9.01 11.91
CA ALA A 108 -4.37 -7.86 12.71
C ALA A 108 -3.78 -6.78 11.82
N VAL A 109 -4.17 -5.53 12.03
CA VAL A 109 -3.56 -4.36 11.39
C VAL A 109 -2.72 -3.61 12.42
N LEU A 110 -1.41 -3.85 12.41
CA LEU A 110 -0.45 -3.33 13.39
C LEU A 110 -0.07 -1.88 13.08
N GLY A 111 -0.14 -1.01 14.10
CA GLY A 111 -0.12 0.43 13.86
C GLY A 111 -1.37 0.91 13.11
N GLY A 112 -2.48 0.16 13.18
CA GLY A 112 -3.66 0.32 12.33
C GLY A 112 -4.51 1.55 12.59
N THR A 113 -4.10 2.43 13.52
CA THR A 113 -4.83 3.67 13.84
C THR A 113 -4.58 4.81 12.84
N GLY A 114 -3.59 4.65 11.96
CA GLY A 114 -3.30 5.58 10.86
C GLY A 114 -4.23 5.41 9.65
N PRO A 115 -4.20 6.33 8.66
CA PRO A 115 -5.14 6.31 7.53
C PRO A 115 -5.14 5.00 6.72
N GLN A 116 -3.96 4.47 6.38
CA GLN A 116 -3.84 3.23 5.61
C GLN A 116 -4.39 2.04 6.40
N GLY A 117 -3.97 1.91 7.67
CA GLY A 117 -4.44 0.83 8.54
C GLY A 117 -5.95 0.86 8.78
N ARG A 118 -6.52 2.04 9.04
CA ARG A 118 -7.99 2.20 9.17
C ARG A 118 -8.72 1.84 7.88
N GLY A 119 -8.19 2.25 6.73
CA GLY A 119 -8.77 1.93 5.42
C GLY A 119 -8.76 0.44 5.12
N LEU A 120 -7.64 -0.24 5.34
CA LEU A 120 -7.54 -1.69 5.18
C LEU A 120 -8.47 -2.42 6.16
N ALA A 121 -8.48 -2.02 7.43
CA ALA A 121 -9.35 -2.61 8.43
C ALA A 121 -10.83 -2.47 8.06
N TYR A 122 -11.25 -1.27 7.65
CA TYR A 122 -12.61 -0.99 7.20
C TYR A 122 -13.02 -1.88 6.01
N ARG A 123 -12.19 -1.94 4.96
CA ARG A 123 -12.53 -2.70 3.74
C ARG A 123 -12.56 -4.20 3.96
N LEU A 124 -11.62 -4.73 4.73
CA LEU A 124 -11.59 -6.16 5.07
C LEU A 124 -12.78 -6.54 5.95
N ALA A 125 -13.11 -5.73 6.96
CA ALA A 125 -14.28 -5.96 7.81
C ALA A 125 -15.59 -5.85 7.03
N LEU A 126 -15.70 -4.88 6.10
CA LEU A 126 -16.85 -4.76 5.20
C LEU A 126 -17.03 -5.99 4.30
N ALA A 127 -15.91 -6.65 3.93
CA ALA A 127 -15.91 -7.93 3.21
C ALA A 127 -16.12 -9.16 4.11
N GLY A 128 -16.47 -8.97 5.39
CA GLY A 128 -16.76 -10.03 6.36
C GLY A 128 -15.52 -10.67 6.99
N GLN A 129 -14.33 -10.10 6.81
CA GLN A 129 -13.11 -10.59 7.46
C GLN A 129 -13.13 -10.24 8.95
N GLN A 130 -12.66 -11.14 9.81
CA GLN A 130 -12.40 -10.82 11.22
C GLN A 130 -11.14 -9.95 11.32
N VAL A 131 -11.29 -8.72 11.81
CA VAL A 131 -10.21 -7.73 11.86
C VAL A 131 -10.00 -7.20 13.27
N THR A 132 -8.73 -7.10 13.66
CA THR A 132 -8.29 -6.40 14.87
C THR A 132 -7.36 -5.24 14.51
N ILE A 133 -7.49 -4.11 15.22
CA ILE A 133 -6.57 -2.98 15.10
C ILE A 133 -5.55 -3.05 16.24
N GLY A 134 -4.28 -3.01 15.89
CA GLY A 134 -3.16 -2.87 16.83
C GLY A 134 -2.71 -1.42 16.96
N SER A 135 -2.36 -1.00 18.17
CA SER A 135 -1.73 0.29 18.46
C SER A 135 -0.66 0.15 19.55
N ARG A 136 0.10 1.23 19.80
CA ARG A 136 0.99 1.31 20.97
C ARG A 136 0.23 1.31 22.30
N THR A 137 -1.02 1.79 22.29
CA THR A 137 -1.91 1.81 23.44
C THR A 137 -3.27 1.24 23.06
N THR A 138 -3.85 0.42 23.94
CA THR A 138 -5.13 -0.26 23.71
C THR A 138 -6.26 0.73 23.47
N GLU A 139 -6.30 1.82 24.25
CA GLU A 139 -7.36 2.82 24.20
C GLU A 139 -7.44 3.49 22.82
N ARG A 140 -6.29 3.74 22.20
CA ARG A 140 -6.23 4.35 20.86
C ARG A 140 -6.71 3.37 19.79
N ALA A 141 -6.42 2.08 19.94
CA ALA A 141 -6.93 1.06 19.03
C ALA A 141 -8.43 0.86 19.19
N GLU A 142 -8.94 0.80 20.43
CA GLU A 142 -10.36 0.67 20.73
C GLU A 142 -11.17 1.85 20.17
N ALA A 143 -10.68 3.08 20.36
CA ALA A 143 -11.30 4.27 19.78
C ALA A 143 -11.36 4.19 18.25
N ALA A 144 -10.25 3.82 17.59
CA ALA A 144 -10.20 3.68 16.14
C ALA A 144 -11.14 2.57 15.63
N ALA A 145 -11.22 1.45 16.34
CA ALA A 145 -12.12 0.34 16.02
C ALA A 145 -13.59 0.74 16.18
N ALA A 146 -13.93 1.42 17.27
CA ALA A 146 -15.29 1.92 17.53
C ALA A 146 -15.74 2.93 16.46
N GLU A 147 -14.85 3.81 16.00
CA GLU A 147 -15.15 4.76 14.92
C GLU A 147 -15.46 4.07 13.59
N LEU A 148 -14.84 2.92 13.30
CA LEU A 148 -15.08 2.16 12.07
C LEU A 148 -16.29 1.23 12.17
N GLY A 149 -16.59 0.70 13.37
CA GLY A 149 -17.66 -0.27 13.58
C GLY A 149 -17.34 -1.63 12.95
N LEU A 150 -18.35 -2.28 12.34
CA LEU A 150 -18.21 -3.54 11.59
C LEU A 150 -17.66 -4.73 12.40
N GLY A 151 -17.79 -4.70 13.73
CA GLY A 151 -17.26 -5.77 14.60
C GLY A 151 -15.73 -5.76 14.74
N ILE A 152 -15.06 -4.71 14.28
CA ILE A 152 -13.61 -4.53 14.48
C ILE A 152 -13.35 -4.32 15.99
N THR A 153 -12.34 -4.99 16.52
CA THR A 153 -11.87 -4.79 17.90
C THR A 153 -10.47 -4.18 17.95
N GLY A 154 -10.17 -3.39 18.98
CA GLY A 154 -8.86 -2.75 19.15
C GLY A 154 -8.07 -3.33 20.32
N PHE A 155 -6.76 -3.49 20.16
CA PHE A 155 -5.83 -3.93 21.20
C PHE A 155 -4.46 -3.22 21.08
N ASP A 156 -3.61 -3.39 22.10
CA ASP A 156 -2.17 -3.18 21.89
C ASP A 156 -1.64 -4.10 20.77
N ASN A 157 -0.56 -3.67 20.10
CA ASN A 157 0.01 -4.39 18.96
C ASN A 157 0.36 -5.85 19.29
N ALA A 158 0.85 -6.13 20.49
CA ALA A 158 1.27 -7.48 20.87
C ALA A 158 0.07 -8.41 21.04
N ARG A 159 -1.00 -7.93 21.69
CA ARG A 159 -2.24 -8.69 21.81
C ARG A 159 -2.93 -8.88 20.46
N ALA A 160 -2.97 -7.86 19.61
CA ALA A 160 -3.51 -7.97 18.26
C ALA A 160 -2.73 -9.03 17.44
N ALA A 161 -1.39 -8.97 17.47
CA ALA A 161 -0.53 -9.94 16.78
C ALA A 161 -0.78 -11.37 17.27
N ARG A 162 -0.82 -11.61 18.60
CA ARG A 162 -1.06 -12.95 19.17
C ARG A 162 -2.34 -13.59 18.65
N GLY A 163 -3.42 -12.83 18.57
CA GLY A 163 -4.75 -13.31 18.18
C GLY A 163 -4.98 -13.45 16.67
N ALA A 164 -4.01 -13.10 15.83
CA ALA A 164 -4.18 -13.09 14.37
C ALA A 164 -3.47 -14.23 13.66
N ASP A 165 -3.98 -14.67 12.51
CA ASP A 165 -3.27 -15.56 11.59
C ASP A 165 -2.40 -14.77 10.61
N ILE A 166 -2.87 -13.57 10.26
CA ILE A 166 -2.24 -12.64 9.32
C ILE A 166 -2.04 -11.29 10.02
N ALA A 167 -0.84 -10.75 9.97
CA ALA A 167 -0.52 -9.42 10.48
C ALA A 167 -0.13 -8.48 9.33
N ILE A 168 -0.86 -7.39 9.14
CA ILE A 168 -0.52 -6.31 8.21
C ILE A 168 0.21 -5.21 8.99
N VAL A 169 1.42 -4.87 8.57
CA VAL A 169 2.25 -3.84 9.20
C VAL A 169 2.00 -2.51 8.52
N THR A 170 1.42 -1.54 9.23
CA THR A 170 1.08 -0.20 8.70
C THR A 170 1.67 0.92 9.56
N VAL A 171 2.84 0.69 10.15
CA VAL A 171 3.55 1.70 10.96
C VAL A 171 4.36 2.64 10.07
N PRO A 172 4.67 3.87 10.52
CA PRO A 172 5.64 4.72 9.84
C PRO A 172 7.01 4.04 9.75
N TRP A 173 7.78 4.37 8.70
CA TRP A 173 9.10 3.78 8.44
C TRP A 173 10.05 3.93 9.64
N GLU A 174 10.03 5.08 10.32
CA GLU A 174 10.88 5.38 11.47
C GLU A 174 10.61 4.45 12.67
N GLY A 175 9.38 3.93 12.77
CA GLY A 175 8.97 3.00 13.83
C GLY A 175 9.01 1.53 13.41
N HIS A 176 9.35 1.23 12.16
CA HIS A 176 9.23 -0.10 11.56
C HIS A 176 10.08 -1.15 12.30
N ALA A 177 11.40 -0.98 12.29
CA ALA A 177 12.34 -1.93 12.88
C ALA A 177 12.07 -2.17 14.37
N ALA A 178 11.86 -1.09 15.14
CA ALA A 178 11.59 -1.17 16.58
C ALA A 178 10.28 -1.91 16.88
N THR A 179 9.24 -1.69 16.07
CA THR A 179 7.96 -2.38 16.24
C THR A 179 8.10 -3.87 15.94
N LEU A 180 8.73 -4.24 14.82
CA LEU A 180 8.89 -5.65 14.46
C LEU A 180 9.78 -6.41 15.43
N ALA A 181 10.89 -5.81 15.85
CA ALA A 181 11.77 -6.42 16.84
C ALA A 181 11.05 -6.70 18.18
N ALA A 182 10.19 -5.78 18.63
CA ALA A 182 9.40 -5.93 19.84
C ALA A 182 8.29 -6.99 19.73
N LEU A 183 7.85 -7.30 18.51
CA LEU A 183 6.77 -8.26 18.22
C LEU A 183 7.27 -9.60 17.69
N ARG A 184 8.59 -9.84 17.70
CA ARG A 184 9.20 -11.03 17.09
C ARG A 184 8.59 -12.33 17.58
N GLY A 185 8.38 -12.45 18.90
CA GLY A 185 7.79 -13.64 19.51
C GLY A 185 6.32 -13.81 19.12
N GLU A 186 5.56 -12.72 19.12
CA GLU A 186 4.14 -12.70 18.77
C GLU A 186 3.90 -12.97 17.28
N LEU A 187 4.86 -12.68 16.41
CA LEU A 187 4.74 -12.86 14.96
C LEU A 187 5.32 -14.18 14.44
N ALA A 188 5.98 -14.97 15.28
CA ALA A 188 6.54 -16.27 14.89
C ALA A 188 5.45 -17.19 14.29
N GLY A 189 5.75 -17.78 13.14
CA GLY A 189 4.86 -18.64 12.36
C GLY A 189 3.73 -17.94 11.60
N LYS A 190 3.48 -16.65 11.86
CA LYS A 190 2.37 -15.90 11.25
C LYS A 190 2.75 -15.39 9.86
N LEU A 191 1.74 -15.19 9.01
CA LEU A 191 1.90 -14.46 7.75
C LEU A 191 1.95 -12.97 8.04
N VAL A 192 3.10 -12.35 7.75
CA VAL A 192 3.31 -10.91 7.92
C VAL A 192 3.30 -10.25 6.55
N ILE A 193 2.40 -9.29 6.37
CA ILE A 193 2.28 -8.48 5.17
C ILE A 193 2.84 -7.10 5.50
N ASP A 194 4.04 -6.82 5.01
CA ASP A 194 4.61 -5.49 5.07
C ASP A 194 3.95 -4.59 4.02
N SER A 195 3.55 -3.39 4.44
CA SER A 195 2.96 -2.37 3.57
C SER A 195 3.61 -0.99 3.75
N VAL A 196 4.76 -0.96 4.42
CA VAL A 196 5.49 0.25 4.76
C VAL A 196 6.28 0.75 3.56
N ASN A 197 6.24 2.06 3.33
CA ASN A 197 6.98 2.72 2.26
C ASN A 197 8.06 3.64 2.87
N PRO A 198 9.36 3.30 2.77
CA PRO A 198 10.44 4.20 3.16
C PRO A 198 10.51 5.38 2.19
N LEU A 199 9.93 6.52 2.57
CA LEU A 199 9.85 7.72 1.73
C LEU A 199 10.43 8.94 2.44
N GLY A 200 11.19 9.74 1.70
CA GLY A 200 11.60 11.08 2.10
C GLY A 200 10.80 12.14 1.35
N PHE A 201 10.74 13.35 1.91
CA PHE A 201 10.09 14.50 1.31
C PHE A 201 10.98 15.73 1.39
N ASP A 202 11.10 16.46 0.29
CA ASP A 202 11.81 17.75 0.23
C ASP A 202 11.02 18.77 -0.63
N ALA A 203 11.64 19.92 -0.93
CA ALA A 203 11.03 20.96 -1.75
C ALA A 203 10.68 20.50 -3.18
N LYS A 204 11.32 19.45 -3.70
CA LYS A 204 11.09 18.88 -5.04
C LYS A 204 10.02 17.79 -5.03
N GLY A 205 9.74 17.20 -3.87
CA GLY A 205 8.63 16.27 -3.67
C GLY A 205 9.02 15.01 -2.91
N ALA A 206 8.29 13.93 -3.15
CA ALA A 206 8.56 12.63 -2.55
C ALA A 206 9.70 11.91 -3.30
N TYR A 207 10.51 11.15 -2.57
CA TYR A 207 11.52 10.25 -3.12
C TYR A 207 11.61 8.97 -2.27
N GLY A 208 12.00 7.86 -2.88
CA GLY A 208 12.22 6.59 -2.17
C GLY A 208 13.53 6.60 -1.39
N ILE A 209 13.49 6.09 -0.16
CA ILE A 209 14.66 5.77 0.65
C ILE A 209 14.95 4.28 0.46
N ARG A 210 16.22 3.91 0.31
CA ARG A 210 16.61 2.49 0.24
C ARG A 210 17.13 2.03 1.61
N PRO A 211 16.42 1.13 2.31
CA PRO A 211 16.92 0.52 3.54
C PRO A 211 18.22 -0.26 3.30
N GLN A 212 18.99 -0.48 4.37
CA GLN A 212 20.25 -1.22 4.30
C GLN A 212 20.03 -2.67 3.84
N GLU A 213 18.93 -3.29 4.28
CA GLU A 213 18.53 -4.64 3.95
C GLU A 213 18.01 -4.78 2.51
N GLY A 214 17.81 -3.66 1.80
CA GLY A 214 17.32 -3.61 0.43
C GLY A 214 15.97 -2.88 0.34
N SER A 215 15.02 -3.26 1.19
CA SER A 215 13.62 -2.78 1.24
C SER A 215 13.06 -2.88 2.66
N ALA A 216 11.89 -2.27 2.93
CA ALA A 216 11.23 -2.42 4.23
C ALA A 216 10.84 -3.88 4.47
N ALA A 217 10.31 -4.54 3.44
CA ALA A 217 9.92 -5.94 3.53
C ALA A 217 11.13 -6.88 3.74
N GLU A 218 12.29 -6.62 3.12
CA GLU A 218 13.52 -7.37 3.40
C GLU A 218 14.03 -7.12 4.83
N GLN A 219 13.89 -5.90 5.37
CA GLN A 219 14.16 -5.62 6.78
C GLN A 219 13.21 -6.40 7.70
N ALA A 220 11.92 -6.47 7.36
CA ALA A 220 10.95 -7.27 8.10
C ALA A 220 11.35 -8.76 8.12
N ALA A 221 11.74 -9.32 6.97
CA ALA A 221 12.22 -10.70 6.88
C ALA A 221 13.49 -10.94 7.71
N ALA A 222 14.43 -9.98 7.72
CA ALA A 222 15.64 -10.08 8.53
C ALA A 222 15.34 -10.05 10.05
N LEU A 223 14.40 -9.21 10.48
CA LEU A 223 14.00 -9.09 11.88
C LEU A 223 13.14 -10.27 12.36
N LEU A 224 12.36 -10.87 11.45
CA LEU A 224 11.36 -11.90 11.72
C LEU A 224 11.67 -13.21 10.97
N PRO A 225 12.81 -13.88 11.24
CA PRO A 225 13.19 -15.09 10.49
C PRO A 225 12.23 -16.27 10.70
N ASP A 226 11.47 -16.26 11.80
CA ASP A 226 10.48 -17.29 12.11
C ASP A 226 9.08 -16.96 11.57
N SER A 227 8.91 -15.81 10.90
CA SER A 227 7.66 -15.39 10.28
C SER A 227 7.67 -15.64 8.77
N ARG A 228 6.47 -15.68 8.18
CA ARG A 228 6.27 -15.78 6.73
C ARG A 228 6.06 -14.38 6.18
N VAL A 229 7.12 -13.74 5.67
CA VAL A 229 7.06 -12.33 5.25
C VAL A 229 6.71 -12.18 3.76
N THR A 230 5.78 -11.28 3.49
CA THR A 230 5.33 -10.84 2.16
C THR A 230 5.22 -9.32 2.13
N ALA A 231 5.18 -8.72 0.94
CA ALA A 231 5.02 -7.28 0.75
C ALA A 231 3.79 -7.00 -0.12
N ALA A 232 2.88 -6.13 0.31
CA ALA A 232 1.69 -5.76 -0.45
C ALA A 232 1.08 -4.43 0.04
N PHE A 233 0.06 -3.94 -0.67
CA PHE A 233 -0.75 -2.76 -0.30
C PHE A 233 -0.02 -1.40 -0.26
N HIS A 234 1.24 -1.35 -0.69
CA HIS A 234 2.10 -0.15 -0.74
C HIS A 234 1.44 1.08 -1.39
N HIS A 235 0.76 0.87 -2.51
CA HIS A 235 0.27 1.93 -3.40
C HIS A 235 -1.24 2.19 -3.27
N LEU A 236 -1.90 1.67 -2.23
CA LEU A 236 -3.34 1.92 -2.04
C LEU A 236 -3.58 3.31 -1.45
N SER A 237 -4.57 4.02 -2.00
CA SER A 237 -4.97 5.31 -1.45
C SER A 237 -5.82 5.12 -0.20
N ALA A 238 -5.29 5.54 0.95
CA ALA A 238 -6.04 5.54 2.22
C ALA A 238 -7.38 6.29 2.11
N VAL A 239 -7.43 7.38 1.35
CA VAL A 239 -8.66 8.15 1.13
C VAL A 239 -9.74 7.29 0.47
N LEU A 240 -9.40 6.60 -0.63
CA LEU A 240 -10.34 5.70 -1.31
C LEU A 240 -10.75 4.52 -0.42
N LEU A 241 -9.80 3.97 0.34
CA LEU A 241 -10.08 2.88 1.27
C LEU A 241 -11.10 3.27 2.33
N THR A 242 -11.02 4.49 2.88
CA THR A 242 -11.90 4.95 3.97
C THR A 242 -13.21 5.58 3.52
N ASP A 243 -13.39 5.87 2.23
CA ASP A 243 -14.59 6.55 1.73
C ASP A 243 -15.74 5.54 1.52
N PRO A 244 -16.82 5.61 2.32
CA PRO A 244 -17.96 4.70 2.19
C PRO A 244 -18.77 4.90 0.90
N ALA A 245 -18.60 6.03 0.20
CA ALA A 245 -19.25 6.26 -1.09
C ALA A 245 -18.55 5.53 -2.25
N ILE A 246 -17.34 5.03 -2.04
CA ILE A 246 -16.60 4.25 -3.04
C ILE A 246 -16.91 2.77 -2.82
N GLU A 247 -17.71 2.16 -3.70
CA GLU A 247 -18.07 0.74 -3.59
C GLU A 247 -16.93 -0.18 -4.07
N THR A 248 -16.22 0.22 -5.12
CA THR A 248 -15.15 -0.56 -5.77
C THR A 248 -13.88 0.26 -5.94
N ILE A 249 -12.71 -0.35 -5.76
CA ILE A 249 -11.41 0.28 -5.99
C ILE A 249 -10.72 -0.43 -7.17
N ASP A 250 -10.64 0.25 -8.32
CA ASP A 250 -10.10 -0.32 -9.55
C ASP A 250 -8.55 -0.26 -9.57
N THR A 251 -7.89 -1.23 -8.94
CA THR A 251 -6.43 -1.27 -8.84
C THR A 251 -5.90 -2.69 -8.64
N ASP A 252 -4.76 -3.00 -9.24
CA ASP A 252 -3.98 -4.18 -8.92
C ASP A 252 -3.07 -3.90 -7.73
N VAL A 253 -3.10 -4.78 -6.72
CA VAL A 253 -2.11 -4.80 -5.64
C VAL A 253 -0.96 -5.70 -6.04
N LEU A 254 0.23 -5.11 -6.13
CA LEU A 254 1.47 -5.87 -6.32
C LEU A 254 1.81 -6.62 -5.04
N VAL A 255 1.87 -7.94 -5.12
CA VAL A 255 2.15 -8.87 -4.03
C VAL A 255 3.50 -9.54 -4.26
N LEU A 256 4.41 -9.41 -3.30
CA LEU A 256 5.76 -9.96 -3.38
C LEU A 256 6.02 -10.90 -2.21
N GLY A 257 6.78 -11.96 -2.48
CA GLY A 257 7.15 -12.94 -1.47
C GLY A 257 7.91 -14.11 -2.05
N ASP A 258 8.60 -14.83 -1.17
CA ASP A 258 9.47 -15.93 -1.56
C ASP A 258 8.77 -17.30 -1.55
N THR A 259 7.61 -17.39 -0.90
CA THR A 259 6.78 -18.59 -0.82
C THR A 259 5.47 -18.40 -1.57
N ARG A 260 5.19 -19.27 -2.55
CA ARG A 260 3.99 -19.19 -3.41
C ARG A 260 2.69 -19.18 -2.60
N SER A 261 2.51 -20.15 -1.70
CA SER A 261 1.31 -20.26 -0.86
C SER A 261 1.03 -19.00 -0.05
N ASP A 262 2.08 -18.31 0.38
CA ASP A 262 1.97 -17.11 1.21
C ASP A 262 1.48 -15.95 0.35
N THR A 263 2.09 -15.77 -0.83
CA THR A 263 1.61 -14.77 -1.79
C THR A 263 0.20 -15.05 -2.29
N ASP A 264 -0.21 -16.31 -2.44
CA ASP A 264 -1.58 -16.66 -2.83
C ASP A 264 -2.61 -16.34 -1.75
N ILE A 265 -2.27 -16.49 -0.46
CA ILE A 265 -3.11 -16.02 0.65
C ILE A 265 -3.29 -14.50 0.60
N VAL A 266 -2.20 -13.75 0.40
CA VAL A 266 -2.27 -12.27 0.30
C VAL A 266 -3.11 -11.82 -0.90
N ARG A 267 -2.97 -12.51 -2.03
CA ARG A 267 -3.78 -12.23 -3.23
C ARG A 267 -5.26 -12.53 -3.02
N ALA A 268 -5.58 -13.63 -2.35
CA ALA A 268 -6.96 -13.97 -1.99
C ALA A 268 -7.55 -12.96 -0.98
N LEU A 269 -6.76 -12.53 0.01
CA LEU A 269 -7.16 -11.49 0.96
C LEU A 269 -7.42 -10.16 0.24
N THR A 270 -6.56 -9.79 -0.72
CA THR A 270 -6.73 -8.60 -1.57
C THR A 270 -8.06 -8.66 -2.33
N ALA A 271 -8.36 -9.81 -2.96
CA ALA A 271 -9.55 -9.99 -3.79
C ALA A 271 -10.87 -9.92 -3.01
N ARG A 272 -10.82 -9.94 -1.66
CA ARG A 272 -12.01 -9.67 -0.83
C ARG A 272 -12.49 -8.23 -0.92
N ILE A 273 -11.60 -7.29 -1.28
CA ILE A 273 -11.96 -5.88 -1.43
C ILE A 273 -12.45 -5.65 -2.86
N PRO A 274 -13.72 -5.23 -3.08
CA PRO A 274 -14.28 -5.12 -4.42
C PRO A 274 -13.44 -4.25 -5.36
N GLY A 275 -13.16 -4.78 -6.56
CA GLY A 275 -12.36 -4.12 -7.59
C GLY A 275 -10.84 -4.36 -7.50
N LEU A 276 -10.32 -4.72 -6.32
CA LEU A 276 -8.90 -5.03 -6.18
C LEU A 276 -8.57 -6.41 -6.74
N ARG A 277 -7.43 -6.52 -7.43
CA ARG A 277 -6.83 -7.81 -7.80
C ARG A 277 -5.46 -7.94 -7.17
N GLY A 278 -5.19 -9.06 -6.51
CA GLY A 278 -3.83 -9.38 -6.06
C GLY A 278 -3.01 -9.96 -7.21
N VAL A 279 -1.93 -9.29 -7.59
CA VAL A 279 -1.03 -9.69 -8.67
C VAL A 279 0.33 -10.06 -8.10
N TYR A 280 0.79 -11.29 -8.35
CA TYR A 280 2.15 -11.67 -8.00
C TYR A 280 3.16 -10.82 -8.79
N ALA A 281 4.03 -10.11 -8.08
CA ALA A 281 4.99 -9.16 -8.65
C ALA A 281 6.45 -9.57 -8.40
N GLY A 282 6.68 -10.82 -7.99
CA GLY A 282 8.01 -11.40 -7.84
C GLY A 282 8.39 -11.72 -6.40
N ARG A 283 9.66 -12.07 -6.24
CA ARG A 283 10.29 -12.40 -4.96
C ARG A 283 10.47 -11.17 -4.07
N LEU A 284 10.70 -11.38 -2.77
CA LEU A 284 10.79 -10.30 -1.78
C LEU A 284 11.94 -9.31 -2.09
N ARG A 285 13.04 -9.80 -2.69
CA ARG A 285 14.16 -8.97 -3.17
C ARG A 285 13.82 -7.88 -4.18
N ASN A 286 12.60 -7.91 -4.74
CA ASN A 286 12.08 -6.92 -5.68
C ASN A 286 11.11 -5.92 -5.00
N ALA A 287 10.98 -5.94 -3.67
CA ALA A 287 10.05 -5.07 -2.96
C ALA A 287 10.45 -3.59 -3.02
N HIS A 288 11.76 -3.28 -3.01
CA HIS A 288 12.24 -1.89 -2.98
C HIS A 288 11.62 -1.01 -4.07
N GLN A 289 11.61 -1.48 -5.32
CA GLN A 289 11.06 -0.72 -6.43
C GLN A 289 9.55 -0.53 -6.33
N VAL A 290 8.82 -1.45 -5.69
CA VAL A 290 7.37 -1.33 -5.46
C VAL A 290 7.08 -0.35 -4.33
N GLU A 291 7.86 -0.39 -3.25
CA GLU A 291 7.79 0.58 -2.15
C GLU A 291 8.12 2.00 -2.66
N ALA A 292 9.20 2.14 -3.44
CA ALA A 292 9.65 3.42 -3.99
C ALA A 292 8.72 3.99 -5.07
N LEU A 293 7.98 3.15 -5.80
CA LEU A 293 6.99 3.56 -6.79
C LEU A 293 5.92 4.50 -6.20
N VAL A 294 5.66 4.40 -4.90
CA VAL A 294 4.72 5.28 -4.21
C VAL A 294 5.14 6.74 -4.30
N ALA A 295 6.45 7.05 -4.33
CA ALA A 295 6.93 8.40 -4.57
C ALA A 295 6.44 8.94 -5.93
N ASN A 296 6.49 8.11 -6.97
CA ASN A 296 6.00 8.48 -8.30
C ASN A 296 4.48 8.70 -8.30
N LEU A 297 3.72 7.83 -7.62
CA LEU A 297 2.27 8.00 -7.50
C LEU A 297 1.90 9.28 -6.74
N ILE A 298 2.66 9.66 -5.71
CA ILE A 298 2.50 10.95 -5.04
C ILE A 298 2.76 12.10 -6.02
N SER A 299 3.81 12.03 -6.85
CA SER A 299 4.08 13.03 -7.88
C SER A 299 2.93 13.14 -8.90
N VAL A 300 2.39 12.01 -9.37
CA VAL A 300 1.23 11.93 -10.26
C VAL A 300 0.02 12.58 -9.60
N ASN A 301 -0.31 12.21 -8.36
CA ASN A 301 -1.44 12.75 -7.61
C ASN A 301 -1.34 14.27 -7.43
N ARG A 302 -0.14 14.78 -7.13
CA ARG A 302 0.09 16.22 -6.99
C ARG A 302 -0.11 16.97 -8.31
N ARG A 303 0.37 16.40 -9.42
CA ARG A 303 0.27 16.99 -10.77
C ARG A 303 -1.17 16.98 -11.30
N TYR A 304 -1.82 15.82 -11.23
CA TYR A 304 -3.12 15.58 -11.87
C TYR A 304 -4.32 15.72 -10.92
N LYS A 305 -4.08 16.03 -9.64
CA LYS A 305 -5.12 16.16 -8.60
C LYS A 305 -5.97 14.89 -8.49
N ALA A 306 -5.30 13.75 -8.42
CA ALA A 306 -5.90 12.42 -8.54
C ALA A 306 -5.61 11.53 -7.32
N HIS A 307 -6.25 10.36 -7.32
CA HIS A 307 -5.91 9.21 -6.50
C HIS A 307 -5.49 8.07 -7.43
N ALA A 308 -4.29 8.18 -8.00
CA ALA A 308 -3.77 7.26 -8.98
C ALA A 308 -3.55 5.86 -8.39
N GLY A 309 -3.93 4.85 -9.18
CA GLY A 309 -3.65 3.45 -8.94
C GLY A 309 -2.86 2.84 -10.09
N LEU A 310 -2.76 1.51 -10.09
CA LEU A 310 -2.01 0.75 -11.08
C LEU A 310 -2.85 -0.42 -11.60
N ARG A 311 -2.65 -0.77 -12.87
CA ARG A 311 -3.14 -2.02 -13.46
C ARG A 311 -2.00 -2.65 -14.26
N ILE A 312 -1.76 -3.93 -14.04
CA ILE A 312 -0.94 -4.78 -14.89
C ILE A 312 -1.85 -5.30 -15.99
N THR A 313 -1.42 -5.09 -17.22
CA THR A 313 -2.14 -5.47 -18.44
C THR A 313 -1.67 -6.83 -18.93
N ASP A 314 -2.48 -7.47 -19.77
CA ASP A 314 -2.23 -8.82 -20.32
C ASP A 314 -2.40 -9.99 -19.33
N ILE A 315 -2.98 -9.71 -18.13
CA ILE A 315 -3.31 -10.69 -17.09
C ILE A 315 -4.63 -10.41 -16.37
#